data_AF-A0A2P8H033-F1
#
_entry.id   AF-A0A2P8H033-F1
#
_cell.length_a   1.000
_cell.length_b   1.000
_cell.length_c   1.000
_cell.angle_alpha   90.00
_cell.angle_beta   90.00
_cell.angle_gamma   90.00
#
_symmetry.space_group_name_H-M   'P 1'
#
loop_
_entity.id
_entity.type
_entity.pdbx_description
1 polymer ?
#
loop_
_entity_poly.entity_id
_entity_poly.type
_entity_poly.pdbx_seq_one_letter_code
_entity_poly.pdbx_strand_id
1 'polypeptide(L)'
;MLGNLTGWHLVIILVIVLLLFGATRLPALTRSIGQSVRIFKKEVRDDDASKPSDPGSDYGVRTDSGVRTDESTVTPSASARRDADTTP
;
A
#
# COMPACT_ATOMS: atom_id res chain seq x y z
N MET A 1 -10.72 -9.46 -40.76
CA MET A 1 -9.52 -10.30 -40.49
C MET A 1 -8.91 -10.05 -39.10
N LEU A 2 -9.69 -9.68 -38.07
CA LEU A 2 -9.19 -9.36 -36.70
C LEU A 2 -9.94 -10.11 -35.57
N GLY A 3 -10.98 -10.89 -35.91
CA GLY A 3 -11.87 -11.55 -34.94
C GLY A 3 -11.31 -12.81 -34.28
N ASN A 4 -10.06 -13.20 -34.59
CA ASN A 4 -9.40 -14.38 -34.04
C ASN A 4 -8.46 -14.07 -32.87
N LEU A 5 -8.36 -12.81 -32.41
CA LEU A 5 -7.75 -12.45 -31.11
C LEU A 5 -8.71 -12.80 -29.95
N THR A 6 -9.22 -14.02 -30.04
CA THR A 6 -9.91 -14.79 -29.03
C THR A 6 -9.23 -14.57 -27.70
N GLY A 7 -9.98 -14.07 -26.72
CA GLY A 7 -9.51 -13.85 -25.33
C GLY A 7 -8.83 -15.07 -24.71
N TRP A 8 -8.93 -16.25 -25.33
CA TRP A 8 -8.13 -17.43 -25.03
C TRP A 8 -6.61 -17.16 -25.02
N HIS A 9 -6.10 -16.34 -25.95
CA HIS A 9 -4.69 -15.97 -25.99
C HIS A 9 -4.29 -15.12 -24.77
N LEU A 10 -5.14 -14.19 -24.35
CA LEU A 10 -4.93 -13.40 -23.13
C LEU A 10 -4.88 -14.29 -21.89
N VAL A 11 -5.74 -15.29 -21.79
CA VAL A 11 -5.74 -16.25 -20.68
C VAL A 11 -4.43 -17.04 -20.67
N ILE A 12 -3.94 -17.51 -21.81
CA ILE A 12 -2.66 -18.23 -21.92
C ILE A 12 -1.48 -17.36 -21.49
N ILE A 13 -1.43 -16.11 -21.94
CA ILE A 13 -0.38 -15.17 -21.53
C ILE A 13 -0.45 -14.92 -20.02
N LEU A 14 -1.65 -14.72 -19.49
CA LEU A 14 -1.87 -14.55 -18.05
C LEU A 14 -1.34 -15.75 -17.27
N VAL A 15 -1.65 -16.98 -17.70
CA VAL A 15 -1.13 -18.21 -17.07
C VAL A 15 0.39 -18.24 -17.08
N ILE A 16 1.04 -17.93 -18.21
CA ILE A 16 2.52 -17.89 -18.29
C ILE A 16 3.10 -16.85 -17.32
N VAL A 17 2.51 -15.66 -17.24
CA VAL A 17 2.95 -14.61 -16.29
C VAL A 17 2.75 -15.08 -14.85
N LEU A 18 1.64 -15.75 -14.52
CA LEU A 18 1.43 -16.33 -13.18
C LEU A 18 2.46 -17.41 -12.85
N LEU A 19 2.91 -18.20 -13.82
CA LEU A 19 3.96 -19.21 -13.62
C LEU A 19 5.34 -18.55 -13.37
N LEU A 20 5.67 -17.48 -14.10
CA LEU A 20 6.95 -16.78 -13.97
C LEU A 20 7.03 -15.91 -12.71
N PHE A 21 5.96 -15.15 -12.44
CA PHE A 21 5.90 -14.22 -11.32
C PHE A 21 5.33 -14.87 -10.05
N GLY A 22 4.59 -15.96 -10.17
CA GLY A 22 3.89 -16.59 -9.04
C GLY A 22 2.58 -15.88 -8.67
N ALA A 23 1.68 -16.62 -8.02
CA ALA A 23 0.35 -16.12 -7.61
C ALA A 23 0.41 -14.99 -6.56
N THR A 24 1.52 -14.83 -5.83
CA THR A 24 1.68 -13.83 -4.77
C THR A 24 2.25 -12.48 -5.23
N ARG A 25 2.96 -12.43 -6.36
CA ARG A 25 3.59 -11.18 -6.85
C ARG A 25 2.61 -10.29 -7.62
N LEU A 26 1.71 -10.87 -8.42
CA LEU A 26 0.73 -10.12 -9.19
C LEU A 26 -0.26 -9.31 -8.33
N PRO A 27 -0.86 -9.87 -7.26
CA PRO A 27 -1.76 -9.12 -6.37
C PRO A 27 -1.06 -7.99 -5.63
N ALA A 28 0.20 -8.20 -5.22
CA ALA A 28 0.97 -7.18 -4.53
C ALA A 28 1.27 -5.97 -5.45
N LEU A 29 1.63 -6.23 -6.70
CA LEU A 29 1.90 -5.19 -7.71
C LEU A 29 0.62 -4.48 -8.17
N THR A 30 -0.48 -5.22 -8.40
CA THR A 30 -1.76 -4.57 -8.74
C THR A 30 -2.31 -3.75 -7.59
N ARG A 31 -2.05 -4.11 -6.33
CA ARG A 31 -2.49 -3.32 -5.19
C ARG A 31 -1.81 -1.96 -5.10
N SER A 32 -0.49 -1.89 -5.29
CA SER A 32 0.24 -0.60 -5.29
C SER A 32 -0.11 0.25 -6.51
N ILE A 33 -0.15 -0.33 -7.71
CA ILE A 33 -0.50 0.37 -8.95
C ILE A 33 -1.98 0.83 -8.91
N GLY A 34 -2.88 -0.01 -8.42
CA GLY A 34 -4.31 0.29 -8.32
C GLY A 34 -4.62 1.40 -7.33
N GLN A 35 -3.85 1.54 -6.26
CA GLN A 35 -3.97 2.66 -5.33
C GLN A 35 -3.59 3.99 -6.01
N SER A 36 -2.47 4.05 -6.74
CA SER A 36 -2.07 5.28 -7.47
C SER A 36 -3.08 5.68 -8.54
N VAL A 37 -3.60 4.71 -9.30
CA VAL A 37 -4.62 4.98 -10.34
C VAL A 37 -5.95 5.44 -9.72
N ARG A 38 -6.33 4.91 -8.56
CA ARG A 38 -7.56 5.32 -7.86
C ARG A 38 -7.47 6.75 -7.34
N ILE A 39 -6.32 7.18 -6.84
CA ILE A 39 -6.09 8.56 -6.38
C ILE A 39 -6.16 9.52 -7.58
N PHE A 40 -5.43 9.22 -8.65
CA PHE A 40 -5.49 10.01 -9.88
C PHE A 40 -6.90 10.09 -10.46
N LYS A 41 -7.66 8.99 -10.46
CA LYS A 41 -9.05 8.97 -10.94
C LYS A 41 -9.99 9.80 -10.06
N LYS A 42 -9.73 9.89 -8.76
CA LYS A 42 -10.51 10.69 -7.81
C LYS A 42 -10.28 12.17 -8.04
N GLU A 43 -9.02 12.59 -8.09
CA GLU A 43 -8.64 13.99 -8.34
C GLU A 43 -9.23 14.49 -9.67
N VAL A 44 -9.04 13.72 -10.75
CA VAL A 44 -9.60 14.06 -12.08
C VAL A 44 -11.14 14.10 -12.09
N ARG A 45 -11.82 13.32 -11.23
CA ARG A 45 -13.30 13.33 -11.17
C ARG A 45 -13.86 14.43 -10.27
N ASP A 46 -13.13 14.81 -9.22
CA ASP A 46 -13.52 15.90 -8.33
C ASP A 46 -13.39 17.26 -9.02
N ASP A 47 -12.47 17.39 -9.98
CA ASP A 47 -12.34 18.58 -10.82
C ASP A 47 -13.49 18.73 -11.85
N ASP A 48 -14.11 17.62 -12.27
CA ASP A 48 -15.11 17.59 -13.35
C ASP A 48 -16.59 17.57 -12.87
N ALA A 49 -16.92 17.12 -11.65
CA ALA A 49 -18.31 17.13 -11.18
C ALA A 49 -18.51 16.98 -9.66
N SER A 50 -19.27 17.92 -9.09
CA SER A 50 -19.88 17.87 -7.75
C SER A 50 -20.76 16.62 -7.54
N LYS A 51 -20.21 15.48 -7.12
CA LYS A 51 -20.99 14.37 -6.51
C LYS A 51 -20.13 13.46 -5.61
N PRO A 52 -20.59 13.11 -4.39
CA PRO A 52 -19.83 12.25 -3.51
C PRO A 52 -19.83 10.82 -4.05
N SER A 53 -18.65 10.24 -4.24
CA SER A 53 -18.48 8.83 -4.60
C SER A 53 -17.63 8.12 -3.56
N ASP A 54 -18.30 7.47 -2.61
CA ASP A 54 -17.77 6.30 -1.93
C ASP A 54 -17.83 5.11 -2.91
N PRO A 55 -16.70 4.41 -3.14
CA PRO A 55 -16.76 2.99 -2.86
C PRO A 55 -15.47 2.54 -2.20
N GLY A 56 -15.47 2.49 -0.87
CA GLY A 56 -14.78 1.46 -0.13
C GLY A 56 -15.23 0.09 -0.62
N SER A 57 -14.43 -0.53 -1.50
CA SER A 57 -14.21 -1.97 -1.39
C SER A 57 -12.83 -2.13 -0.80
N ASP A 58 -12.87 -2.30 0.51
CA ASP A 58 -12.06 -3.26 1.21
C ASP A 58 -11.49 -4.35 0.29
N TYR A 59 -10.24 -4.16 -0.15
CA TYR A 59 -9.35 -5.25 -0.55
C TYR A 59 -8.09 -5.20 0.31
N GLY A 60 -8.18 -4.55 1.47
CA GLY A 60 -7.19 -4.70 2.51
C GLY A 60 -7.55 -5.96 3.24
N VAL A 61 -7.11 -7.12 2.74
CA VAL A 61 -6.81 -8.23 3.63
C VAL A 61 -5.84 -7.63 4.65
N ARG A 62 -6.39 -7.20 5.79
CA ARG A 62 -5.64 -7.05 7.02
C ARG A 62 -5.17 -8.47 7.31
N THR A 63 -3.98 -8.79 6.83
CA THR A 63 -3.15 -9.77 7.52
C THR A 63 -2.68 -9.08 8.80
N ASP A 64 -3.62 -8.89 9.71
CA ASP A 64 -3.38 -8.68 11.12
C ASP A 64 -2.84 -10.01 11.64
N SER A 65 -1.52 -10.13 11.67
CA SER A 65 -0.79 -11.14 12.45
C SER A 65 0.67 -10.73 12.49
N GLY A 66 0.99 -9.89 13.46
CA GLY A 66 2.35 -9.40 13.65
C GLY A 66 2.49 -8.41 14.80
N VAL A 67 1.86 -8.73 15.94
CA VAL A 67 2.27 -8.36 17.30
C VAL A 67 2.45 -6.86 17.61
N ARG A 68 1.51 -6.36 18.42
CA ARG A 68 1.70 -5.23 19.32
C ARG A 68 2.96 -5.47 20.17
N THR A 69 3.95 -4.60 20.03
CA THR A 69 4.78 -4.22 21.18
C THR A 69 4.65 -2.71 21.30
N ASP A 70 3.59 -2.35 22.01
CA ASP A 70 3.51 -1.09 22.73
C ASP A 70 4.69 -1.08 23.74
N GLU A 71 5.65 -0.20 23.55
CA GLU A 71 6.38 0.37 24.68
C GLU A 71 6.97 1.72 24.27
N SER A 72 6.07 2.70 24.17
CA SER A 72 6.43 4.10 24.29
C SER A 72 6.62 4.42 25.78
N THR A 73 7.68 3.90 26.41
CA THR A 73 8.16 4.45 27.68
C THR A 73 9.04 5.66 27.38
N VAL A 74 8.39 6.80 27.38
CA VAL A 74 9.00 8.10 27.59
C VAL A 74 9.80 8.04 28.90
N THR A 75 11.12 8.07 28.81
CA THR A 75 11.98 8.59 29.89
C THR A 75 13.20 9.25 29.24
N PRO A 76 13.18 10.57 29.00
CA PRO A 76 14.41 11.34 28.98
C PRO A 76 15.00 11.27 30.39
N SER A 77 15.82 10.24 30.66
CA SER A 77 16.54 10.11 31.91
C SER A 77 17.64 11.18 31.94
N ALA A 78 17.41 12.21 32.76
CA ALA A 78 18.40 13.06 33.44
C ALA A 78 19.44 13.76 32.53
N SER A 79 19.40 15.07 32.26
CA SER A 79 19.22 16.20 33.19
C SER A 79 19.73 15.95 34.63
N ALA A 80 20.96 15.45 34.79
CA ALA A 80 21.67 15.48 36.08
C ALA A 80 23.19 15.29 35.94
N ARG A 81 23.90 16.13 35.16
CA ARG A 81 25.35 16.36 35.27
C ARG A 81 25.71 17.79 34.85
N ARG A 82 25.11 18.77 35.51
CA ARG A 82 25.82 20.01 35.85
C ARG A 82 26.44 19.79 37.24
N ASP A 83 27.41 20.62 37.61
CA ASP A 83 27.91 20.78 38.98
C ASP A 83 29.10 19.87 39.38
N ALA A 84 30.20 20.07 38.65
CA ALA A 84 31.55 20.06 39.21
C ALA A 84 32.27 21.24 38.54
N ASP A 85 31.84 22.49 38.73
CA ASP A 85 32.08 23.28 39.95
C ASP A 85 33.50 22.99 40.47
N THR A 86 34.50 23.57 39.80
CA THR A 86 35.13 24.85 40.17
C THR A 86 35.55 24.88 41.64
N THR A 87 36.85 24.71 41.85
CA THR A 87 37.76 25.45 42.75
C THR A 87 37.17 26.21 43.95
N PRO A 88 37.86 26.22 45.11
CA PRO A 88 39.24 26.74 45.20
C PRO A 88 40.32 25.71 45.58
#